data_AF-D8M0N4-F1
#
_entry.id   AF-D8M0N4-F1
#
_cell.length_a   1.000
_cell.length_b   1.000
_cell.length_c   1.000
_cell.angle_alpha   90.00
_cell.angle_beta   90.00
_cell.angle_gamma   90.00
#
_symmetry.space_group_name_H-M   'P 1'
#
loop_
_entity.id
_entity.type
_entity.pdbx_description
1 polymer ?
#
loop_
_entity_poly.entity_id
_entity_poly.type
_entity_poly.pdbx_seq_one_letter_code
_entity_poly.pdbx_strand_id
1 'polypeptide(L)'
;MILDSTFFLKGFIYFLDAFCLATLLAAVLVFTLRRFYFDSKKRVVYIDGKRAKTVGFFHPYANSCGGGEKVLWCAVQALQEIAEFQPIHCVIYTGDTCSSEEILETTKRILHIDIKPSFHLEFVRLSKRTWLEAFHYPHFTMLFQSLASMLVMLESLSQFIPDLLVDTTGLAFTYPVVKLFTSSRILSYTHYPTISTDMLHRVIHRETQFNNDAFITSHPILSLLKQFYYRVFAVFYGLAGRCADLVLANGSWTYNHLVSLWRQPHTLRRLSALRHHRASNARIPKLVKHDAKRQ
;
A
#
# COMPACT_ATOMS: atom_id res chain seq x y z
N MET A 1 27.95 -52.04 25.70
CA MET A 1 27.16 -51.60 24.53
C MET A 1 27.05 -50.09 24.58
N ILE A 2 28.09 -49.39 24.10
CA ILE A 2 28.08 -47.93 24.04
C ILE A 2 27.28 -47.59 22.79
N LEU A 3 26.04 -47.14 22.94
CA LEU A 3 25.30 -46.60 21.80
C LEU A 3 26.14 -45.45 21.23
N ASP A 4 26.48 -45.60 19.95
CA ASP A 4 27.33 -44.69 19.22
C ASP A 4 26.70 -43.29 19.22
N SER A 5 27.36 -42.31 19.83
CA SER A 5 26.88 -40.93 19.89
C SER A 5 26.62 -40.35 18.50
N THR A 6 27.27 -40.91 17.47
CA THR A 6 27.02 -40.56 16.07
C THR A 6 25.66 -41.03 15.56
N PHE A 7 25.11 -42.14 16.10
CA PHE A 7 23.77 -42.63 15.75
C PHE A 7 22.68 -41.68 16.25
N PHE A 8 22.78 -41.23 17.51
CA PHE A 8 21.85 -40.26 18.08
C PHE A 8 21.93 -38.90 17.38
N LEU A 9 23.14 -38.43 17.05
CA LEU A 9 23.34 -37.17 16.34
C LEU A 9 22.74 -37.23 14.92
N LYS A 10 22.97 -38.32 14.17
CA LYS A 10 22.36 -38.52 12.84
C LYS A 10 20.84 -38.59 12.94
N GLY A 11 20.30 -39.31 13.92
CA GLY A 11 18.86 -39.37 14.17
C GLY A 11 18.25 -38.00 14.47
N PHE A 12 18.91 -37.18 15.28
CA PHE A 12 18.48 -35.81 15.57
C PHE A 12 18.51 -34.91 14.34
N ILE A 13 19.55 -35.00 13.50
CA ILE A 13 19.64 -34.26 12.23
C ILE A 13 18.50 -34.66 11.29
N TYR A 14 18.27 -35.96 11.06
CA TYR A 14 17.16 -36.41 10.20
C TYR A 14 15.79 -35.99 10.73
N PHE A 15 15.60 -35.99 12.05
CA PHE A 15 14.38 -35.47 12.66
C PHE A 15 14.22 -33.97 12.38
N LEU A 16 15.28 -33.18 12.55
CA LEU A 16 15.25 -31.74 12.28
C LEU A 16 14.97 -31.46 10.80
N ASP A 17 15.59 -32.20 9.88
CA ASP A 17 15.37 -32.08 8.45
C ASP A 17 13.94 -32.44 8.07
N ALA A 18 13.41 -33.55 8.60
CA ALA A 18 12.02 -33.96 8.37
C ALA A 18 11.02 -32.93 8.94
N PHE A 19 11.31 -32.36 10.10
CA PHE A 19 10.51 -31.29 10.70
C PHE A 19 10.54 -30.01 9.84
N CYS A 20 11.71 -29.60 9.35
CA CYS A 20 11.86 -28.46 8.46
C CYS A 20 11.13 -28.67 7.13
N LEU A 21 11.21 -29.88 6.56
CA LEU A 21 10.48 -30.23 5.35
C LEU A 21 8.97 -30.24 5.58
N ALA A 22 8.49 -30.84 6.67
CA ALA A 22 7.07 -30.89 7.02
C ALA A 22 6.50 -29.48 7.25
N THR A 23 7.22 -28.61 7.95
CA THR A 23 6.81 -27.22 8.17
C THR A 23 6.80 -26.42 6.87
N LEU A 24 7.77 -26.62 5.97
CA LEU A 24 7.78 -26.00 4.64
C LEU A 24 6.58 -26.47 3.79
N LEU A 25 6.32 -27.78 3.75
CA LEU A 25 5.19 -28.34 3.01
C LEU A 25 3.85 -27.85 3.56
N ALA A 26 3.70 -27.79 4.89
CA ALA A 26 2.52 -27.22 5.54
C ALA A 26 2.35 -25.74 5.20
N ALA A 27 3.42 -24.95 5.20
CA ALA A 27 3.38 -23.53 4.82
C ALA A 27 2.97 -23.34 3.35
N VAL A 28 3.50 -24.16 2.44
CA VAL A 28 3.12 -24.16 1.01
C VAL A 28 1.65 -24.56 0.83
N LEU A 29 1.19 -25.60 1.55
CA LEU A 29 -0.20 -26.04 1.51
C LEU A 29 -1.15 -24.94 2.02
N VAL A 30 -0.85 -24.33 3.17
CA VAL A 30 -1.63 -23.22 3.71
C VAL A 30 -1.65 -22.04 2.74
N PHE A 31 -0.50 -21.70 2.14
CA PHE A 31 -0.41 -20.63 1.16
C PHE A 31 -1.25 -20.90 -0.10
N THR A 32 -1.21 -22.13 -0.64
CA THR A 32 -1.95 -22.53 -1.84
C THR A 32 -3.46 -22.60 -1.60
N LEU A 33 -3.90 -23.28 -0.53
CA LEU A 33 -5.31 -23.35 -0.14
C LEU A 33 -5.91 -21.97 0.10
N ARG A 34 -5.13 -21.08 0.72
CA ARG A 34 -5.55 -19.72 0.95
C ARG A 34 -5.64 -18.91 -0.34
N ARG A 35 -4.68 -19.06 -1.25
CA ARG A 35 -4.75 -18.39 -2.56
C ARG A 35 -6.01 -18.81 -3.31
N PHE A 36 -6.29 -20.11 -3.31
CA PHE A 36 -7.52 -20.64 -3.89
C PHE A 36 -8.77 -20.06 -3.23
N TYR A 37 -8.80 -19.96 -1.90
CA TYR A 37 -9.92 -19.34 -1.18
C TYR A 37 -10.14 -17.88 -1.60
N PHE A 38 -9.10 -17.04 -1.67
CA PHE A 38 -9.26 -15.64 -2.06
C PHE A 38 -9.53 -15.46 -3.56
N ASP A 39 -8.91 -16.26 -4.42
CA ASP A 39 -9.20 -16.25 -5.85
C ASP A 39 -10.65 -16.67 -6.13
N SER A 40 -11.21 -17.61 -5.36
CA SER A 40 -12.63 -17.99 -5.44
C SER A 40 -13.59 -16.87 -5.00
N LYS A 41 -13.13 -15.95 -4.15
CA LYS A 41 -13.90 -14.78 -3.68
C LYS A 41 -13.76 -13.58 -4.62
N LYS A 42 -12.81 -13.60 -5.55
CA LYS A 42 -12.60 -12.50 -6.49
C LYS A 42 -13.78 -12.38 -7.45
N ARG A 43 -14.51 -11.27 -7.34
CA ARG A 43 -15.66 -10.97 -8.21
C ARG A 43 -15.18 -10.47 -9.57
N VAL A 44 -15.75 -11.01 -10.65
CA VAL A 44 -15.57 -10.48 -12.01
C VAL A 44 -16.66 -9.45 -12.25
N VAL A 45 -16.26 -8.24 -12.65
CA VAL A 45 -17.19 -7.13 -12.93
C VAL A 45 -17.32 -6.96 -14.44
N TYR A 46 -18.54 -6.78 -14.92
CA TYR A 46 -18.86 -6.49 -16.31
C TYR A 46 -19.53 -5.11 -16.39
N ILE A 47 -19.10 -4.30 -17.35
CA ILE A 47 -19.67 -2.99 -17.67
C ILE A 47 -19.94 -3.03 -19.18
N ASP A 48 -21.19 -2.77 -19.58
CA ASP A 48 -21.63 -2.83 -20.98
C ASP A 48 -21.25 -4.14 -21.70
N GLY A 49 -21.40 -5.28 -21.01
CA GLY A 49 -21.09 -6.60 -21.54
C GLY A 49 -19.60 -6.93 -21.67
N LYS A 50 -18.70 -6.00 -21.32
CA LYS A 50 -17.24 -6.20 -21.35
C LYS A 50 -16.70 -6.38 -19.95
N ARG A 51 -15.73 -7.28 -19.78
CA ARG A 51 -15.05 -7.49 -18.50
C ARG A 51 -14.27 -6.23 -18.13
N ALA A 52 -14.60 -5.64 -16.99
CA ALA A 52 -13.94 -4.43 -16.49
C ALA A 52 -12.61 -4.75 -15.79
N LYS A 53 -11.66 -3.83 -15.89
CA LYS A 53 -10.47 -3.82 -15.02
C LYS A 53 -10.85 -3.23 -13.67
N THR A 54 -10.49 -3.93 -12.60
CA THR A 54 -10.84 -3.48 -11.24
C THR A 54 -9.66 -2.80 -10.56
N VAL A 55 -9.84 -1.54 -10.14
CA VAL A 55 -8.82 -0.76 -9.45
C VAL A 55 -9.34 -0.37 -8.07
N GLY A 56 -8.68 -0.82 -7.02
CA GLY A 56 -9.05 -0.54 -5.64
C GLY A 56 -8.08 0.44 -4.99
N PHE A 57 -8.57 1.56 -4.47
CA PHE A 57 -7.78 2.52 -3.71
C PHE A 57 -7.95 2.26 -2.22
N PHE A 58 -6.86 1.92 -1.54
CA PHE A 58 -6.82 1.89 -0.09
C PHE A 58 -6.63 3.31 0.43
N HIS A 59 -7.72 3.93 0.89
CA HIS A 59 -7.72 5.30 1.40
C HIS A 59 -8.80 5.49 2.48
N PRO A 60 -8.52 5.10 3.74
CA PRO A 60 -9.52 5.10 4.80
C PRO A 60 -10.15 6.46 5.12
N TYR A 61 -9.56 7.58 4.68
CA TYR A 61 -9.97 8.96 4.97
C TYR A 61 -10.29 9.76 3.69
N ALA A 62 -11.10 9.21 2.79
CA ALA A 62 -11.32 9.77 1.46
C ALA A 62 -12.00 11.16 1.43
N ASN A 63 -12.72 11.55 2.50
CA ASN A 63 -13.50 12.78 2.57
C ASN A 63 -12.80 13.98 3.23
N SER A 64 -11.58 13.83 3.76
CA SER A 64 -10.92 14.93 4.51
C SER A 64 -10.33 16.03 3.61
N CYS A 65 -10.28 15.80 2.30
CA CYS A 65 -9.80 16.73 1.26
C CYS A 65 -8.40 17.34 1.51
N GLY A 66 -7.52 16.62 2.21
CA GLY A 66 -6.12 16.97 2.37
C GLY A 66 -5.23 16.63 1.17
N GLY A 67 -3.92 16.62 1.39
CA GLY A 67 -2.94 16.38 0.34
C GLY A 67 -2.96 14.94 -0.21
N GLY A 68 -3.25 13.93 0.63
CA GLY A 68 -3.33 12.53 0.20
C GLY A 68 -4.59 12.26 -0.64
N GLU A 69 -5.70 12.84 -0.22
CA GLU A 69 -7.01 12.78 -0.84
C GLU A 69 -6.98 13.45 -2.21
N LYS A 70 -6.25 14.56 -2.35
CA LYS A 70 -6.02 15.17 -3.67
C LYS A 70 -5.37 14.18 -4.65
N VAL A 71 -4.43 13.36 -4.19
CA VAL A 71 -3.78 12.36 -5.04
C VAL A 71 -4.74 11.22 -5.39
N LEU A 72 -5.51 10.74 -4.41
CA LEU A 72 -6.59 9.78 -4.63
C LEU A 72 -7.53 10.28 -5.73
N TRP A 73 -8.13 11.45 -5.54
CA TRP A 73 -9.18 11.96 -6.42
C TRP A 73 -8.66 12.33 -7.81
N CYS A 74 -7.43 12.85 -7.93
CA CYS A 74 -6.80 13.03 -9.24
C CYS A 74 -6.59 11.69 -9.96
N ALA A 75 -6.21 10.63 -9.24
CA ALA A 75 -6.04 9.30 -9.84
C ALA A 75 -7.40 8.71 -10.27
N VAL A 76 -8.45 8.87 -9.46
CA VAL A 76 -9.83 8.46 -9.79
C VAL A 76 -10.33 9.20 -11.03
N GLN A 77 -10.12 10.51 -11.12
CA GLN A 77 -10.47 11.30 -12.31
C GLN A 77 -9.74 10.83 -13.57
N ALA A 78 -8.45 10.50 -13.45
CA ALA A 78 -7.69 9.95 -14.57
C ALA A 78 -8.22 8.57 -15.00
N LEU A 79 -8.64 7.71 -14.06
CA LEU A 79 -9.28 6.44 -14.39
C LEU A 79 -10.64 6.64 -15.07
N GLN A 80 -11.40 7.67 -14.69
CA GLN A 80 -12.64 8.04 -15.38
C GLN A 80 -12.38 8.41 -16.84
N GLU A 81 -11.35 9.19 -17.15
CA GLU A 81 -10.99 9.51 -18.54
C GLU A 81 -10.57 8.25 -19.32
N ILE A 82 -9.82 7.35 -18.69
CA ILE A 82 -9.42 6.08 -19.31
C ILE A 82 -10.63 5.18 -19.54
N ALA A 83 -11.67 5.29 -18.68
CA ALA A 83 -12.87 4.47 -18.77
C ALA A 83 -13.68 4.70 -20.05
N GLU A 84 -13.46 5.82 -20.74
CA GLU A 84 -14.06 6.11 -22.05
C GLU A 84 -13.58 5.15 -23.15
N PHE A 85 -12.40 4.53 -22.97
CA PHE A 85 -11.79 3.61 -23.95
C PHE A 85 -11.79 2.15 -23.51
N GLN A 86 -11.86 1.87 -22.21
CA GLN A 86 -11.89 0.52 -21.66
C GLN A 86 -12.72 0.48 -20.37
N PRO A 87 -13.54 -0.56 -20.13
CA PRO A 87 -14.34 -0.59 -18.91
C PRO A 87 -13.47 -0.72 -17.66
N ILE A 88 -13.70 0.18 -16.69
CA ILE A 88 -12.99 0.24 -15.41
C ILE A 88 -14.03 0.28 -14.29
N HIS A 89 -13.85 -0.60 -13.31
CA HIS A 89 -14.57 -0.55 -12.04
C HIS A 89 -13.62 -0.06 -10.95
N CYS A 90 -13.89 1.12 -10.42
CA CYS A 90 -13.09 1.74 -9.38
C CYS A 90 -13.71 1.46 -8.01
N VAL A 91 -12.89 1.07 -7.05
CA VAL A 91 -13.31 0.85 -5.66
C VAL A 91 -12.49 1.75 -4.75
N ILE A 92 -13.12 2.41 -3.79
CA ILE A 92 -12.42 3.16 -2.73
C ILE A 92 -12.76 2.51 -1.39
N TYR A 93 -11.73 2.00 -0.70
CA TYR A 93 -11.86 1.50 0.67
C TYR A 93 -11.76 2.69 1.63
N THR A 94 -12.89 3.12 2.18
CA THR A 94 -12.98 4.27 3.10
C THR A 94 -13.74 3.90 4.38
N GLY A 95 -13.33 4.46 5.52
CA GLY A 95 -14.14 4.40 6.74
C GLY A 95 -14.87 5.69 7.06
N ASP A 96 -14.99 6.60 6.08
CA ASP A 96 -15.91 7.74 6.16
C ASP A 96 -17.35 7.23 6.30
N THR A 97 -18.18 7.95 7.06
CA THR A 97 -19.58 7.57 7.33
C THR A 97 -20.59 8.36 6.51
N CYS A 98 -20.17 9.46 5.88
CA CYS A 98 -20.99 10.28 4.97
C CYS A 98 -21.43 9.51 3.73
N SER A 99 -22.50 9.95 3.07
CA SER A 99 -23.02 9.27 1.87
C SER A 99 -22.01 9.36 0.71
N SER A 100 -22.12 8.47 -0.27
CA SER A 100 -21.24 8.48 -1.45
C SER A 100 -21.38 9.80 -2.21
N GLU A 101 -22.60 10.33 -2.30
CA GLU A 101 -22.93 11.60 -2.96
C GLU A 101 -22.30 12.78 -2.22
N GLU A 102 -22.33 12.77 -0.88
CA GLU A 102 -21.72 13.81 -0.05
C GLU A 102 -20.20 13.87 -0.23
N ILE A 103 -19.54 12.70 -0.31
CA ILE A 103 -18.09 12.61 -0.59
C ILE A 103 -17.77 13.20 -1.96
N LEU A 104 -18.57 12.86 -2.98
CA LEU A 104 -18.39 13.37 -4.34
C LEU A 104 -18.64 14.88 -4.44
N GLU A 105 -19.68 15.38 -3.77
CA GLU A 105 -19.98 16.81 -3.71
C GLU A 105 -18.85 17.59 -3.01
N THR A 106 -18.37 17.08 -1.88
CA THR A 106 -17.24 17.68 -1.14
C THR A 106 -15.98 17.68 -2.00
N THR A 107 -15.69 16.58 -2.68
CA THR A 107 -14.57 16.46 -3.63
C THR A 107 -14.68 17.49 -4.76
N LYS A 108 -15.85 17.63 -5.37
CA LYS A 108 -16.10 18.61 -6.42
C LYS A 108 -15.94 20.04 -5.93
N ARG A 109 -16.48 20.34 -4.75
CA ARG A 109 -16.46 21.69 -4.15
C ARG A 109 -15.06 22.12 -3.72
N ILE A 110 -14.31 21.24 -3.06
CA ILE A 110 -13.02 21.57 -2.42
C ILE A 110 -11.84 21.29 -3.36
N LEU A 111 -11.84 20.15 -4.05
CA LEU A 111 -10.73 19.73 -4.90
C LEU A 111 -10.94 20.08 -6.38
N HIS A 112 -12.13 20.56 -6.76
CA HIS A 112 -12.52 20.87 -8.14
C HIS A 112 -12.41 19.66 -9.08
N ILE A 113 -12.66 18.47 -8.54
CA ILE A 113 -12.63 17.20 -9.28
C ILE A 113 -14.06 16.69 -9.40
N ASP A 114 -14.57 16.60 -10.63
CA ASP A 114 -15.93 16.15 -10.93
C ASP A 114 -15.91 14.70 -11.43
N ILE A 115 -16.49 13.80 -10.64
CA ILE A 115 -16.68 12.40 -11.00
C ILE A 115 -18.09 12.22 -11.53
N LYS A 116 -18.19 11.85 -12.81
CA LYS A 116 -19.45 11.69 -13.53
C LYS A 116 -20.18 10.45 -13.00
N PRO A 117 -21.52 10.49 -12.86
CA PRO A 117 -22.32 9.32 -12.48
C PRO A 117 -22.18 8.11 -13.42
N SER A 118 -21.76 8.33 -14.67
CA SER A 118 -21.49 7.27 -15.64
C SER A 118 -20.21 6.46 -15.33
N PHE A 119 -19.33 6.97 -14.46
CA PHE A 119 -18.13 6.26 -14.06
C PHE A 119 -18.47 5.28 -12.93
N HIS A 120 -18.14 3.99 -13.14
CA HIS A 120 -18.39 2.95 -12.16
C HIS A 120 -17.42 3.08 -10.97
N LEU A 121 -17.88 3.79 -9.94
CA LEU A 121 -17.19 4.01 -8.68
C LEU A 121 -18.00 3.41 -7.51
N GLU A 122 -17.38 2.52 -6.76
CA GLU A 122 -17.94 1.88 -5.56
C GLU A 122 -17.16 2.31 -4.31
N PHE A 123 -17.87 2.71 -3.26
CA PHE A 123 -17.27 2.95 -1.94
C PHE A 123 -17.47 1.73 -1.04
N VAL A 124 -16.37 1.05 -0.72
CA VAL A 124 -16.36 -0.06 0.23
C VAL A 124 -16.11 0.49 1.63
N ARG A 125 -17.07 0.29 2.53
CA ARG A 125 -17.05 0.89 3.86
C ARG A 125 -16.24 0.03 4.85
N LEU A 126 -15.35 0.69 5.59
CA LEU A 126 -14.46 0.06 6.57
C LEU A 126 -14.96 0.35 7.98
N SER A 127 -15.34 -0.71 8.70
CA SER A 127 -15.78 -0.57 10.09
C SER A 127 -14.61 -0.35 11.06
N LYS A 128 -13.40 -0.83 10.71
CA LYS A 128 -12.23 -0.81 11.60
C LYS A 128 -11.28 0.36 11.33
N ARG A 129 -11.69 1.39 10.57
CA ARG A 129 -10.87 2.59 10.33
C ARG A 129 -10.32 3.19 11.61
N THR A 130 -11.13 3.22 12.69
CA THR A 130 -10.72 3.80 13.97
C THR A 130 -9.47 3.16 14.56
N TRP A 131 -9.17 1.90 14.22
CA TRP A 131 -7.95 1.22 14.69
C TRP A 131 -6.69 1.85 14.10
N LEU A 132 -6.80 2.68 13.06
CA LEU A 132 -5.65 3.41 12.51
C LEU A 132 -5.31 4.66 13.34
N GLU A 133 -6.19 5.09 14.24
CA GLU A 133 -6.00 6.33 14.99
C GLU A 133 -4.90 6.20 16.05
N ALA A 134 -3.95 7.13 16.04
CA ALA A 134 -2.78 7.09 16.90
C ALA A 134 -3.11 7.12 18.40
N PHE A 135 -4.23 7.74 18.79
CA PHE A 135 -4.59 7.89 20.20
C PHE A 135 -4.87 6.55 20.91
N HIS A 136 -5.17 5.48 20.17
CA HIS A 136 -5.31 4.13 20.74
C HIS A 136 -3.97 3.54 21.18
N TYR A 137 -2.85 4.13 20.77
CA TYR A 137 -1.51 3.57 20.93
C TYR A 137 -0.56 4.58 21.57
N PRO A 138 -0.66 4.82 22.90
CA PRO A 138 0.22 5.76 23.61
C PRO A 138 1.69 5.31 23.61
N HIS A 139 1.95 4.02 23.39
CA HIS A 139 3.28 3.44 23.25
C HIS A 139 3.36 2.61 21.98
N PHE A 140 4.53 2.58 21.33
CA PHE A 140 4.78 1.84 20.10
C PHE A 140 3.77 2.15 18.97
N THR A 141 3.33 3.41 18.88
CA THR A 141 2.31 3.88 17.93
C THR A 141 2.57 3.40 16.50
N MET A 142 3.79 3.55 15.98
CA MET A 142 4.11 3.12 14.61
C MET A 142 3.91 1.61 14.41
N LEU A 143 4.29 0.78 15.38
CA LEU A 143 4.11 -0.67 15.32
C LEU A 143 2.62 -1.03 15.32
N PHE A 144 1.86 -0.50 16.28
CA PHE A 144 0.46 -0.87 16.42
C PHE A 144 -0.42 -0.29 15.29
N GLN A 145 -0.15 0.92 14.79
CA GLN A 145 -0.81 1.43 13.58
C GLN A 145 -0.47 0.59 12.35
N SER A 146 0.78 0.12 12.24
CA SER A 146 1.18 -0.78 11.15
C SER A 146 0.42 -2.10 11.20
N LEU A 147 0.29 -2.70 12.38
CA LEU A 147 -0.51 -3.92 12.59
C LEU A 147 -2.01 -3.67 12.34
N ALA A 148 -2.54 -2.54 12.79
CA ALA A 148 -3.92 -2.15 12.53
C ALA A 148 -4.18 -2.01 11.02
N SER A 149 -3.25 -1.41 10.27
CA SER A 149 -3.36 -1.29 8.81
C SER A 149 -3.49 -2.65 8.11
N MET A 150 -2.78 -3.67 8.61
CA MET A 150 -2.88 -5.03 8.09
C MET A 150 -4.29 -5.62 8.30
N LEU A 151 -4.89 -5.38 9.48
CA LEU A 151 -6.24 -5.86 9.80
C LEU A 151 -7.31 -5.14 8.99
N VAL A 152 -7.17 -3.83 8.80
CA VAL A 152 -8.08 -3.03 7.97
C VAL A 152 -7.96 -3.43 6.49
N MET A 153 -6.76 -3.77 6.02
CA MET A 153 -6.57 -4.32 4.67
C MET A 153 -7.25 -5.70 4.52
N LEU A 154 -7.20 -6.56 5.54
CA LEU A 154 -7.93 -7.84 5.52
C LEU A 154 -9.45 -7.61 5.44
N GLU A 155 -9.99 -6.65 6.19
CA GLU A 155 -11.39 -6.22 6.07
C GLU A 155 -11.73 -5.69 4.67
N SER A 156 -10.78 -4.98 4.04
CA SER A 156 -10.97 -4.47 2.67
C SER A 156 -11.04 -5.63 1.68
N LEU A 157 -10.10 -6.58 1.75
CA LEU A 157 -10.01 -7.73 0.85
C LEU A 157 -11.15 -8.73 1.02
N SER A 158 -11.76 -8.82 2.22
CA SER A 158 -12.92 -9.68 2.42
C SER A 158 -14.17 -9.16 1.72
N GLN A 159 -14.23 -7.85 1.44
CA GLN A 159 -15.34 -7.19 0.75
C GLN A 159 -15.12 -7.12 -0.77
N PHE A 160 -13.91 -6.76 -1.21
CA PHE A 160 -13.58 -6.71 -2.63
C PHE A 160 -12.09 -6.97 -2.87
N ILE A 161 -11.77 -7.70 -3.95
CA ILE A 161 -10.39 -8.02 -4.35
C ILE A 161 -10.14 -7.43 -5.74
N PRO A 162 -9.36 -6.35 -5.88
CA PRO A 162 -9.13 -5.70 -7.16
C PRO A 162 -8.01 -6.38 -7.95
N ASP A 163 -7.95 -6.13 -9.26
CA ASP A 163 -6.81 -6.51 -10.10
C ASP A 163 -5.56 -5.68 -9.73
N LEU A 164 -5.78 -4.38 -9.50
CA LEU A 164 -4.76 -3.42 -9.06
C LEU A 164 -5.21 -2.77 -7.76
N LEU A 165 -4.43 -2.95 -6.69
CA LEU A 165 -4.55 -2.18 -5.47
C LEU A 165 -3.62 -0.96 -5.55
N VAL A 166 -4.15 0.21 -5.21
CA VAL A 166 -3.41 1.47 -5.13
C VAL A 166 -3.44 1.96 -3.69
N ASP A 167 -2.27 2.07 -3.07
CA ASP A 167 -2.13 2.74 -1.78
C ASP A 167 -1.77 4.20 -2.00
N THR A 168 -2.60 5.10 -1.47
CA THR A 168 -2.40 6.56 -1.53
C THR A 168 -2.20 7.17 -0.15
N THR A 169 -2.15 6.33 0.90
CA THR A 169 -1.98 6.71 2.30
C THR A 169 -0.55 6.53 2.79
N GLY A 170 0.20 5.58 2.20
CA GLY A 170 1.56 5.25 2.62
C GLY A 170 1.64 4.17 3.71
N LEU A 171 0.58 3.36 3.85
CA LEU A 171 0.51 2.26 4.81
C LEU A 171 1.14 0.98 4.23
N ALA A 172 2.47 0.97 4.12
CA ALA A 172 3.23 -0.10 3.44
C ALA A 172 3.04 -1.50 4.04
N PHE A 173 2.70 -1.61 5.33
CA PHE A 173 2.43 -2.89 5.98
C PHE A 173 1.20 -3.61 5.44
N THR A 174 0.34 -2.93 4.68
CA THR A 174 -0.74 -3.57 3.92
C THR A 174 -0.23 -4.43 2.77
N TYR A 175 0.95 -4.16 2.22
CA TYR A 175 1.40 -4.80 0.97
C TYR A 175 1.73 -6.29 1.13
N PRO A 176 2.42 -6.74 2.21
CA PRO A 176 2.57 -8.16 2.49
C PRO A 176 1.23 -8.87 2.60
N VAL A 177 0.24 -8.26 3.24
CA VAL A 177 -1.12 -8.82 3.34
C VAL A 177 -1.67 -9.07 1.93
N VAL A 178 -1.64 -8.06 1.09
CA VAL A 178 -2.16 -8.16 -0.29
C VAL A 178 -1.41 -9.22 -1.09
N LYS A 179 -0.08 -9.22 -1.09
CA LYS A 179 0.72 -10.20 -1.82
C LYS A 179 0.53 -11.63 -1.36
N LEU A 180 0.33 -11.79 -0.05
CA LEU A 180 0.14 -13.09 0.53
C LEU A 180 -1.30 -13.57 0.21
N PHE A 181 -2.32 -12.70 0.26
CA PHE A 181 -3.74 -13.08 0.22
C PHE A 181 -4.33 -13.05 -1.18
N THR A 182 -3.77 -12.30 -2.13
CA THR A 182 -4.39 -12.13 -3.46
C THR A 182 -3.35 -12.18 -4.58
N SER A 183 -3.85 -12.19 -5.81
CA SER A 183 -3.05 -12.00 -7.02
C SER A 183 -2.92 -10.53 -7.44
N SER A 184 -3.35 -9.59 -6.60
CA SER A 184 -3.43 -8.16 -6.96
C SER A 184 -2.03 -7.58 -7.20
N ARG A 185 -1.93 -6.72 -8.21
CA ARG A 185 -0.79 -5.82 -8.35
C ARG A 185 -0.91 -4.68 -7.35
N ILE A 186 0.21 -4.14 -6.89
CA ILE A 186 0.27 -3.10 -5.87
C ILE A 186 1.02 -1.90 -6.45
N LEU A 187 0.32 -0.79 -6.54
CA LEU A 187 0.86 0.53 -6.82
C LEU A 187 0.89 1.32 -5.52
N SER A 188 2.08 1.71 -5.07
CA SER A 188 2.23 2.60 -3.93
C SER A 188 2.44 4.02 -4.40
N TYR A 189 1.70 4.97 -3.84
CA TYR A 189 2.05 6.39 -3.86
C TYR A 189 2.39 6.82 -2.43
N THR A 190 3.66 7.17 -2.20
CA THR A 190 4.13 7.61 -0.90
C THR A 190 4.43 9.11 -0.92
N HIS A 191 3.71 9.86 -0.09
CA HIS A 191 3.99 11.27 0.14
C HIS A 191 5.12 11.46 1.17
N TYR A 192 4.96 10.87 2.35
CA TYR A 192 5.99 10.73 3.38
C TYR A 192 6.03 9.27 3.88
N PRO A 193 7.22 8.67 4.08
CA PRO A 193 7.32 7.31 4.56
C PRO A 193 6.96 7.24 6.05
N THR A 194 6.43 6.09 6.50
CA THR A 194 6.09 5.85 7.92
C THR A 194 7.29 6.05 8.86
N ILE A 195 8.49 5.71 8.38
CA ILE A 195 9.77 5.99 9.03
C ILE A 195 10.77 6.47 7.97
N SER A 196 11.57 7.47 8.29
CA SER A 196 12.60 8.03 7.39
C SER A 196 14.02 7.80 7.93
N THR A 197 15.05 7.92 7.08
CA THR A 197 16.44 7.86 7.56
C THR A 197 16.78 9.03 8.47
N ASP A 198 16.10 10.17 8.31
CA ASP A 198 16.26 11.33 9.20
C ASP A 198 15.76 11.00 10.61
N MET A 199 14.64 10.28 10.73
CA MET A 199 14.16 9.79 12.02
C MET A 199 15.14 8.81 12.67
N LEU A 200 15.76 7.92 11.88
CA LEU A 200 16.80 7.01 12.38
C LEU A 200 18.03 7.77 12.87
N HIS A 201 18.51 8.74 12.09
CA HIS A 201 19.65 9.56 12.44
C HIS A 201 19.40 10.32 13.75
N ARG A 202 18.23 10.94 13.91
CA ARG A 202 17.86 11.69 15.10
C ARG A 202 17.81 10.83 16.36
N VAL A 203 17.23 9.62 16.27
CA VAL A 203 17.17 8.70 17.42
C VAL A 203 18.56 8.18 17.80
N ILE A 204 19.48 8.05 16.83
CA ILE A 204 20.89 7.72 17.09
C ILE A 204 21.60 8.89 17.81
N HIS A 205 21.34 10.13 17.39
CA HIS A 205 21.99 11.35 17.92
C HIS A 205 21.29 11.98 19.14
N ARG A 206 20.19 11.39 19.62
CA ARG A 206 19.42 11.84 20.80
C ARG A 206 18.85 13.27 20.69
N GLU A 207 18.55 13.74 19.49
CA GLU A 207 17.96 15.07 19.26
C GLU A 207 16.48 15.11 19.73
N THR A 208 16.07 16.16 20.45
CA THR A 208 14.71 16.29 21.03
C THR A 208 13.70 16.88 20.03
N GLN A 209 12.53 16.25 19.86
CA GLN A 209 11.35 16.80 19.15
C GLN A 209 10.09 15.98 19.49
N PHE A 210 8.92 16.28 18.89
CA PHE A 210 7.60 15.66 19.16
C PHE A 210 7.55 14.14 19.38
N ASN A 211 8.47 13.39 18.77
CA ASN A 211 8.51 11.92 18.88
C ASN A 211 9.66 11.41 19.76
N ASN A 212 10.38 12.30 20.46
CA ASN A 212 11.52 12.02 21.34
C ASN A 212 11.38 12.79 22.65
N ASP A 213 10.60 12.21 23.57
CA ASP A 213 10.35 12.73 24.90
C ASP A 213 11.66 12.95 25.69
N ALA A 214 11.75 14.11 26.33
CA ALA A 214 12.90 14.51 27.15
C ALA A 214 13.25 13.45 28.20
N PHE A 215 12.24 12.74 28.73
CA PHE A 215 12.39 11.65 29.70
C PHE A 215 13.08 10.41 29.13
N ILE A 216 12.88 10.10 27.85
CA ILE A 216 13.54 8.95 27.19
C ILE A 216 15.00 9.30 26.84
N THR A 217 15.27 10.57 26.48
CA THR A 217 16.62 11.06 26.19
C THR A 217 17.52 11.18 27.41
N SER A 218 16.97 11.40 28.62
CA SER A 218 17.74 11.46 29.86
C SER A 218 18.18 10.08 30.38
N HIS A 219 17.51 9.00 29.96
CA HIS A 219 17.82 7.63 30.36
C HIS A 219 18.55 6.83 29.26
N PRO A 220 19.83 6.47 29.45
CA PRO A 220 20.65 5.80 28.43
C PRO A 220 20.06 4.47 27.92
N ILE A 221 19.43 3.69 28.81
CA ILE A 221 18.82 2.38 28.48
C ILE A 221 17.56 2.57 27.64
N LEU A 222 16.69 3.52 27.99
CA LEU A 222 15.47 3.82 27.22
C LEU A 222 15.82 4.36 25.82
N SER A 223 16.84 5.20 25.73
CA SER A 223 17.39 5.66 24.46
C SER A 223 17.92 4.50 23.60
N LEU A 224 18.64 3.54 24.20
CA LEU A 224 19.16 2.36 23.49
C LEU A 224 18.01 1.44 23.00
N LEU A 225 17.02 1.18 23.85
CA LEU A 225 15.83 0.40 23.49
C LEU A 225 15.06 1.05 22.34
N LYS A 226 14.92 2.37 22.36
CA LYS A 226 14.27 3.12 21.28
C LYS A 226 15.06 3.06 19.99
N GLN A 227 16.38 3.19 20.03
CA GLN A 227 17.24 3.00 18.85
C GLN A 227 17.08 1.60 18.27
N PHE A 228 17.08 0.57 19.12
CA PHE A 228 16.85 -0.81 18.69
C PHE A 228 15.48 -0.97 18.05
N TYR A 229 14.41 -0.47 18.68
CA TYR A 229 13.05 -0.49 18.15
C TYR A 229 12.96 0.17 16.76
N TYR A 230 13.51 1.38 16.58
CA TYR A 230 13.45 2.10 15.31
C TYR A 230 14.23 1.37 14.20
N ARG A 231 15.39 0.77 14.52
CA ARG A 231 16.16 -0.04 13.56
C ARG A 231 15.38 -1.27 13.11
N VAL A 232 14.82 -2.02 14.07
CA VAL A 232 14.01 -3.21 13.77
C VAL A 232 12.77 -2.83 12.97
N PHE A 233 12.07 -1.77 13.36
CA PHE A 233 10.91 -1.27 12.63
C PHE A 233 11.26 -0.83 11.21
N ALA A 234 12.37 -0.14 11.00
CA ALA A 234 12.83 0.27 9.67
C ALA A 234 13.13 -0.93 8.75
N VAL A 235 13.70 -2.02 9.30
CA VAL A 235 13.90 -3.27 8.54
C VAL A 235 12.55 -3.85 8.11
N PHE A 236 11.59 -3.99 9.02
CA PHE A 236 10.27 -4.51 8.67
C PHE A 236 9.51 -3.60 7.70
N TYR A 237 9.60 -2.28 7.87
CA TYR A 237 9.03 -1.31 6.95
C TYR A 237 9.63 -1.45 5.54
N GLY A 238 10.96 -1.62 5.45
CA GLY A 238 11.65 -1.90 4.19
C GLY A 238 11.19 -3.20 3.54
N LEU A 239 11.06 -4.28 4.31
CA LEU A 239 10.56 -5.56 3.81
C LEU A 239 9.10 -5.47 3.34
N ALA A 240 8.25 -4.73 4.06
CA ALA A 240 6.87 -4.52 3.68
C ALA A 240 6.74 -3.71 2.38
N GLY A 241 7.49 -2.61 2.28
CA GLY A 241 7.52 -1.76 1.08
C GLY A 241 7.97 -2.50 -0.19
N ARG A 242 8.89 -3.46 -0.04
CA ARG A 242 9.39 -4.33 -1.14
C ARG A 242 8.31 -5.19 -1.79
N CYS A 243 7.15 -5.34 -1.16
CA CYS A 243 6.03 -6.08 -1.73
C CYS A 243 5.28 -5.30 -2.82
N ALA A 244 5.53 -3.99 -2.99
CA ALA A 244 4.90 -3.21 -4.05
C ALA A 244 5.49 -3.53 -5.44
N ASP A 245 4.66 -3.56 -6.48
CA ASP A 245 5.13 -3.80 -7.86
C ASP A 245 5.64 -2.50 -8.52
N LEU A 246 5.03 -1.36 -8.17
CA LEU A 246 5.43 -0.04 -8.64
C LEU A 246 5.27 0.95 -7.48
N VAL A 247 6.29 1.76 -7.25
CA VAL A 247 6.31 2.75 -6.17
C VAL A 247 6.49 4.14 -6.78
N LEU A 248 5.63 5.07 -6.39
CA LEU A 248 5.64 6.46 -6.81
C LEU A 248 5.97 7.32 -5.59
N ALA A 249 7.06 8.08 -5.69
CA ALA A 249 7.45 9.05 -4.68
C ALA A 249 7.04 10.47 -5.09
N ASN A 250 6.49 11.22 -4.13
CA ASN A 250 6.09 12.61 -4.33
C ASN A 250 7.25 13.52 -4.76
N GLY A 251 8.44 13.36 -4.16
CA GLY A 251 9.61 14.21 -4.42
C GLY A 251 10.94 13.48 -4.22
N SER A 252 12.05 14.19 -4.46
CA SER A 252 13.41 13.63 -4.31
C SER A 252 13.69 13.17 -2.88
N TRP A 253 13.22 13.94 -1.89
CA TRP A 253 13.41 13.60 -0.48
C TRP A 253 12.79 12.24 -0.18
N THR A 254 11.50 12.06 -0.47
CA THR A 254 10.78 10.80 -0.28
C THR A 254 11.41 9.67 -1.07
N TYR A 255 11.78 9.92 -2.33
CA TYR A 255 12.45 8.94 -3.18
C TYR A 255 13.74 8.41 -2.53
N ASN A 256 14.62 9.29 -2.06
CA ASN A 256 15.91 8.89 -1.46
C ASN A 256 15.72 8.06 -0.18
N HIS A 257 14.75 8.44 0.67
CA HIS A 257 14.41 7.66 1.85
C HIS A 257 13.91 6.26 1.51
N LEU A 258 13.01 6.15 0.52
CA LEU A 258 12.49 4.86 0.08
C LEU A 258 13.57 3.99 -0.58
N VAL A 259 14.46 4.56 -1.39
CA VAL A 259 15.61 3.80 -1.94
C VAL A 259 16.46 3.22 -0.81
N SER A 260 16.79 4.04 0.19
CA SER A 260 17.64 3.62 1.31
C SER A 260 16.97 2.53 2.16
N LEU A 261 15.69 2.70 2.49
CA LEU A 261 14.96 1.80 3.38
C LEU A 261 14.44 0.55 2.66
N TRP A 262 13.79 0.70 1.50
CA TRP A 262 13.14 -0.39 0.78
C TRP A 262 14.10 -1.12 -0.16
N ARG A 263 15.24 -0.52 -0.53
CA ARG A 263 16.27 -1.17 -1.36
C ARG A 263 15.69 -1.80 -2.64
N GLN A 264 14.82 -1.05 -3.33
CA GLN A 264 14.21 -1.40 -4.62
C GLN A 264 14.19 -0.19 -5.58
N PRO A 265 15.34 0.18 -6.17
CA PRO A 265 15.39 1.35 -7.06
C PRO A 265 14.67 1.13 -8.40
N HIS A 266 14.58 -0.12 -8.89
CA HIS A 266 14.04 -0.40 -10.24
C HIS A 266 12.51 -0.27 -10.36
N THR A 267 11.78 -0.55 -9.28
CA THR A 267 10.31 -0.41 -9.21
C THR A 267 9.89 0.97 -8.73
N LEU A 268 10.83 1.81 -8.26
CA LEU A 268 10.57 3.13 -7.71
C LEU A 268 10.74 4.22 -8.77
N ARG A 269 9.72 5.05 -8.95
CA ARG A 269 9.74 6.19 -9.86
C ARG A 269 9.39 7.48 -9.12
N ARG A 270 10.06 8.57 -9.49
CA ARG A 270 9.68 9.93 -9.07
C ARG A 270 8.62 10.48 -10.01
N LEU A 271 7.59 11.13 -9.46
CA LEU A 271 6.52 11.72 -10.29
C LEU A 271 7.02 12.72 -11.32
N SER A 272 8.02 13.55 -11.00
CA SER A 272 8.59 14.51 -11.96
C SER A 272 9.26 13.83 -13.15
N ALA A 273 9.90 12.67 -12.96
CA ALA A 273 10.55 11.92 -14.03
C ALA A 273 9.54 11.37 -15.05
N LEU A 274 8.32 11.02 -14.62
CA LEU A 274 7.24 10.59 -15.51
C LEU A 274 6.72 11.73 -16.40
N ARG A 275 6.71 12.97 -15.90
CA ARG A 275 6.31 14.15 -16.69
C ARG A 275 7.29 14.45 -17.84
N HIS A 276 8.60 14.36 -17.58
CA HIS A 276 9.63 14.57 -18.61
C HIS A 276 9.67 13.45 -19.66
N HIS A 277 9.35 12.22 -19.28
CA HIS A 277 9.29 11.10 -20.23
C HIS A 277 8.10 11.21 -21.20
N ARG A 278 6.96 11.77 -20.76
CA ARG A 278 5.82 12.09 -21.63
C ARG A 278 6.12 13.24 -22.58
N ALA A 279 6.81 14.28 -22.12
CA ALA A 279 7.19 15.43 -22.96
C ALA A 279 8.18 15.05 -24.09
N SER A 280 9.06 14.08 -23.86
CA SER A 280 10.01 13.57 -24.87
C SER A 280 9.39 12.58 -25.86
N ASN A 281 8.34 11.85 -25.48
CA ASN A 281 7.67 10.85 -26.33
C ASN A 281 6.35 11.32 -26.98
N ALA A 282 5.89 12.54 -26.70
CA ALA A 282 4.71 13.10 -27.35
C ALA A 282 5.00 13.62 -28.77
N ARG A 283 5.35 12.73 -29.71
CA ARG A 283 4.99 12.92 -31.13
C ARG A 283 3.65 12.21 -31.35
N ILE A 284 2.57 12.92 -31.05
CA ILE A 284 1.23 12.53 -31.47
C ILE A 284 1.17 12.67 -32.99
N PRO A 285 0.80 11.65 -33.78
CA PRO A 285 0.59 11.80 -35.21
C PRO A 285 -0.52 12.83 -35.43
N LYS A 286 -0.25 13.89 -36.19
CA LYS A 286 -1.28 14.82 -36.67
C LYS A 286 -2.28 14.01 -37.48
N LEU A 287 -3.43 13.68 -36.89
CA LEU A 287 -4.58 13.20 -37.64
C LEU A 287 -5.05 14.33 -38.55
N VAL A 288 -4.98 14.04 -39.85
CA VAL A 288 -5.36 14.86 -40.99
C VAL A 288 -6.78 15.38 -40.77
N LYS A 289 -6.93 16.70 -40.66
CA LYS A 289 -8.22 17.36 -40.85
C LYS A 289 -8.58 17.21 -42.33
N HIS A 290 -9.53 16.33 -42.63
CA HIS A 290 -10.18 16.34 -43.92
C HIS A 290 -11.14 17.53 -43.97
N ASP A 291 -10.86 18.43 -44.89
CA ASP A 291 -11.74 19.49 -45.36
C ASP A 291 -13.09 18.89 -45.80
N ALA A 292 -14.18 19.41 -45.25
CA ALA A 292 -15.47 19.43 -45.91
C ALA A 292 -15.88 20.90 -46.07
N LYS A 293 -15.57 21.42 -47.27
CA LYS A 293 -16.10 22.68 -47.80
C LYS A 293 -17.59 22.54 -48.09
N ARG A 294 -18.33 23.63 -47.86
CA ARG A 294 -19.39 24.19 -48.73
C ARG A 294 -20.43 23.21 -49.30
N GLN A 295 -21.64 23.25 -48.78
CA GLN A 295 -22.85 23.82 -49.40
C GLN A 295 -24.00 23.74 -48.41
#